data_AF-A0A4R0KFA9-F1
#
_entry.id   AF-A0A4R0KFA9-F1
#
_cell.length_a   1.000
_cell.length_b   1.000
_cell.length_c   1.000
_cell.angle_alpha   90.00
_cell.angle_beta   90.00
_cell.angle_gamma   90.00
#
_symmetry.space_group_name_H-M   'P 1'
#
loop_
_entity.id
_entity.type
_entity.pdbx_description
1 polymer ?
#
loop_
_entity_poly.entity_id
_entity_poly.type
_entity_poly.pdbx_seq_one_letter_code
_entity_poly.pdbx_strand_id
1 'polypeptide(L)'
;MAALSPLQPKLRAHVEKYGSALPHTFMDDVTDEAVRLFRAGQVEAILPLLDFLESEFGADEYIDNVIALSFVDSLPGPGEPGADIETSLPPKLRGELERHRHWSAPGAGG
;
A
#
# COMPACT_ATOMS: atom_id res chain seq x y z
N MET A 1 -10.74 12.64 -20.96
CA MET A 1 -11.69 12.20 -19.93
C MET A 1 -10.88 11.50 -18.87
N ALA A 2 -10.76 12.08 -17.67
CA ALA A 2 -10.02 11.45 -16.58
C ALA A 2 -10.64 10.08 -16.33
N ALA A 3 -9.87 9.01 -16.54
CA ALA A 3 -10.26 7.70 -16.06
C ALA A 3 -10.51 7.87 -14.56
N LEU A 4 -11.75 7.69 -14.14
CA LEU A 4 -12.08 7.65 -12.72
C LEU A 4 -11.22 6.52 -12.17
N SER A 5 -10.18 6.90 -11.42
CA SER A 5 -9.21 5.95 -10.85
C SER A 5 -9.99 4.78 -10.23
N PRO A 6 -9.54 3.53 -10.35
CA PRO A 6 -10.18 2.37 -9.69
C PRO A 6 -10.36 2.58 -8.17
N LEU A 7 -9.67 3.57 -7.59
CA LEU A 7 -9.81 3.99 -6.20
C LEU A 7 -11.04 4.86 -5.91
N GLN A 8 -11.67 5.50 -6.90
CA GLN A 8 -12.78 6.42 -6.68
C GLN A 8 -14.03 5.79 -6.03
N PRO A 9 -14.49 4.60 -6.47
CA PRO A 9 -15.60 3.92 -5.78
C PRO A 9 -15.26 3.60 -4.32
N LYS A 10 -14.01 3.21 -4.03
CA LYS A 10 -13.55 2.97 -2.66
C LYS A 10 -13.50 4.24 -1.83
N LEU A 11 -12.98 5.34 -2.37
CA LEU A 11 -12.93 6.62 -1.67
C LEU A 11 -14.34 7.09 -1.30
N ARG A 12 -15.30 6.92 -2.21
CA ARG A 12 -16.71 7.20 -1.93
C ARG A 12 -17.24 6.35 -0.79
N ALA A 13 -17.11 5.02 -0.87
CA ALA A 13 -17.58 4.12 0.18
C ALA A 13 -16.92 4.41 1.54
N HIS A 14 -15.64 4.78 1.53
CA HIS A 14 -14.90 5.17 2.72
C HIS A 14 -15.47 6.46 3.34
N VAL A 15 -15.66 7.50 2.54
CA VAL A 15 -16.26 8.77 3.01
C VAL A 15 -17.69 8.55 3.51
N GLU A 16 -18.48 7.72 2.83
CA GLU A 16 -19.82 7.34 3.28
C GLU A 16 -19.80 6.62 4.64
N LYS A 17 -18.78 5.78 4.89
CA LYS A 17 -18.62 5.04 6.14
C LYS A 17 -18.11 5.91 7.30
N TYR A 18 -17.14 6.80 7.04
CA TYR A 18 -16.40 7.54 8.08
C TYR A 18 -16.76 9.02 8.18
N GLY A 19 -17.59 9.55 7.27
CA GLY A 19 -17.98 10.96 7.21
C GLY A 19 -16.88 11.91 6.72
N SER A 20 -15.68 11.40 6.45
CA SER A 20 -14.52 12.13 5.90
C SER A 20 -13.56 11.15 5.23
N ALA A 21 -12.59 11.66 4.47
CA ALA A 21 -11.49 10.85 3.95
C ALA A 21 -10.42 10.75 5.05
N LEU A 22 -10.30 9.59 5.70
CA LEU A 22 -9.25 9.31 6.67
C LEU A 22 -8.09 8.63 5.94
N PRO A 23 -6.97 9.33 5.63
CA PRO A 23 -6.02 8.83 4.63
C PRO A 23 -5.36 7.51 5.00
N HIS A 24 -4.99 7.31 6.27
CA HIS A 24 -4.45 6.05 6.76
C HIS A 24 -5.46 4.90 6.64
N THR A 25 -6.67 5.08 7.16
CA THR A 25 -7.71 4.05 7.09
C THR A 25 -8.15 3.75 5.65
N PHE A 26 -8.16 4.76 4.78
CA PHE A 26 -8.42 4.55 3.36
C PHE A 26 -7.30 3.77 2.69
N MET A 27 -6.04 4.05 3.06
CA MET A 27 -4.90 3.30 2.54
C MET A 27 -4.93 1.85 3.00
N ASP A 28 -5.36 1.55 4.23
CA ASP A 28 -5.57 0.16 4.69
C ASP A 28 -6.59 -0.58 3.79
N ASP A 29 -7.73 0.05 3.46
CA ASP A 29 -8.75 -0.50 2.55
C ASP A 29 -8.21 -0.75 1.11
N VAL A 30 -7.20 0.01 0.72
CA VAL A 30 -6.50 -0.11 -0.58
C VAL A 30 -5.47 -1.24 -0.52
N THR A 31 -4.71 -1.35 0.57
CA THR A 31 -3.74 -2.42 0.80
C THR A 31 -4.42 -3.78 0.84
N ASP A 32 -5.51 -3.92 1.60
CA ASP A 32 -6.29 -5.16 1.69
C ASP A 32 -6.78 -5.63 0.31
N GLU A 33 -7.24 -4.69 -0.51
CA GLU A 33 -7.66 -4.99 -1.87
C GLU A 33 -6.49 -5.40 -2.76
N ALA A 34 -5.36 -4.70 -2.68
CA ALA A 34 -4.18 -5.02 -3.46
C ALA A 34 -3.69 -6.45 -3.15
N VAL A 35 -3.64 -6.82 -1.86
CA VAL A 35 -3.30 -8.17 -1.40
C VAL A 35 -4.35 -9.18 -1.88
N ARG A 36 -5.64 -8.86 -1.80
CA ARG A 36 -6.73 -9.73 -2.28
C ARG A 36 -6.64 -10.00 -3.78
N LEU A 37 -6.42 -8.97 -4.59
CA LEU A 37 -6.28 -9.05 -6.05
C LEU A 37 -5.02 -9.84 -6.42
N PHE A 38 -3.90 -9.58 -5.75
CA PHE A 38 -2.66 -10.32 -5.92
C PHE A 38 -2.87 -11.81 -5.66
N ARG A 39 -3.51 -12.17 -4.53
CA ARG A 39 -3.82 -13.56 -4.17
C ARG A 39 -4.79 -14.23 -5.14
N ALA A 40 -5.62 -13.46 -5.84
CA ALA A 40 -6.50 -13.94 -6.90
C ALA A 40 -5.77 -14.11 -8.26
N GLY A 41 -4.46 -13.84 -8.32
CA GLY A 41 -3.66 -13.91 -9.55
C GLY A 41 -3.91 -12.72 -10.50
N GLN A 42 -4.53 -11.64 -10.02
CA GLN A 42 -4.86 -10.45 -10.80
C GLN A 42 -3.78 -9.39 -10.64
N VAL A 43 -2.51 -9.76 -10.86
CA VAL A 43 -1.36 -8.89 -10.61
C VAL A 43 -1.42 -7.65 -11.50
N GLU A 44 -1.85 -7.79 -12.75
CA GLU A 44 -1.98 -6.69 -13.71
C GLU A 44 -2.97 -5.61 -13.23
N ALA A 45 -3.94 -5.97 -12.38
CA ALA A 45 -4.90 -5.03 -11.83
C ALA A 45 -4.30 -4.14 -10.72
N ILE A 46 -3.20 -4.56 -10.08
CA ILE A 46 -2.55 -3.81 -9.00
C ILE A 46 -1.36 -2.98 -9.49
N LEU A 47 -0.75 -3.30 -10.63
CA LEU A 47 0.42 -2.56 -11.14
C LEU A 47 0.20 -1.04 -11.26
N PRO A 48 -0.95 -0.55 -11.79
CA PRO A 48 -1.17 0.90 -11.88
C PRO A 48 -1.27 1.59 -10.52
N LEU A 49 -1.75 0.88 -9.49
CA LEU A 49 -1.75 1.39 -8.12
C LEU A 49 -0.32 1.49 -7.60
N LEU A 50 0.49 0.45 -7.78
CA LEU A 50 1.87 0.43 -7.31
C LEU A 50 2.70 1.54 -8.00
N ASP A 51 2.51 1.73 -9.31
CA ASP A 51 3.18 2.79 -10.06
C ASP A 51 2.77 4.18 -9.57
N PHE A 52 1.49 4.38 -9.24
CA PHE A 52 1.01 5.64 -8.68
C PHE A 52 1.66 5.90 -7.30
N LEU A 53 1.62 4.93 -6.39
CA LEU A 53 2.23 5.06 -5.06
C LEU A 53 3.74 5.33 -5.16
N GLU A 54 4.46 4.65 -6.06
CA GLU A 54 5.88 4.91 -6.33
C GLU A 54 6.15 6.33 -6.84
N SER A 55 5.24 6.88 -7.66
CA SER A 55 5.37 8.24 -8.19
C SER A 55 5.16 9.33 -7.13
N GLU A 56 4.26 9.08 -6.17
CA GLU A 56 3.96 10.01 -5.08
C GLU A 56 4.97 9.89 -3.94
N PHE A 57 5.58 8.71 -3.75
CA PHE A 57 6.56 8.49 -2.69
C PHE A 57 7.87 9.26 -2.92
N GLY A 58 8.22 10.09 -1.95
CA GLY A 58 9.35 11.03 -1.92
C GLY A 58 8.99 12.46 -2.31
N ALA A 59 7.72 12.76 -2.58
CA ALA A 59 7.28 14.10 -3.00
C ALA A 59 6.81 14.99 -1.83
N ASP A 60 6.19 14.39 -0.82
CA ASP A 60 5.59 15.07 0.31
C ASP A 60 5.67 14.20 1.57
N GLU A 61 6.16 14.77 2.67
CA GLU A 61 6.41 14.02 3.92
C GLU A 61 5.13 13.42 4.52
N TYR A 62 3.99 14.10 4.37
CA TYR A 62 2.72 13.58 4.86
C TYR A 62 2.25 12.40 4.02
N ILE A 63 2.33 12.50 2.69
CA ILE A 63 2.00 11.40 1.78
C ILE A 63 2.94 10.21 2.00
N ASP A 64 4.23 10.45 2.15
CA ASP A 64 5.24 9.43 2.42
C ASP A 64 4.91 8.66 3.70
N ASN A 65 4.52 9.37 4.76
CA ASN A 65 4.10 8.76 6.01
C ASN A 65 2.85 7.87 5.86
N VAL A 66 1.86 8.28 5.05
CA VAL A 66 0.68 7.45 4.78
C VAL A 66 1.07 6.18 4.01
N ILE A 67 1.91 6.31 2.97
CA ILE A 67 2.34 5.17 2.17
C ILE A 67 3.19 4.20 3.01
N ALA A 68 4.17 4.71 3.76
CA ALA A 68 5.04 3.88 4.59
C ALA A 68 4.26 3.12 5.67
N LEU A 69 3.42 3.82 6.44
CA LEU A 69 2.77 3.24 7.61
C LEU A 69 1.47 2.48 7.32
N SER A 70 0.77 2.78 6.23
CA SER A 70 -0.55 2.17 5.93
C SER A 70 -0.58 1.36 4.65
N PHE A 71 0.45 1.44 3.81
CA PHE A 71 0.62 0.54 2.69
C PHE A 71 1.76 -0.44 2.94
N VAL A 72 2.99 0.06 3.09
CA VAL A 72 4.19 -0.78 3.14
C VAL A 72 4.23 -1.64 4.41
N ASP A 73 4.01 -1.04 5.59
CA ASP A 73 4.00 -1.76 6.87
C ASP A 73 2.90 -2.82 6.97
N SER A 74 1.79 -2.58 6.26
CA SER A 74 0.61 -3.43 6.25
C SER A 74 0.69 -4.60 5.25
N LEU A 75 1.77 -4.69 4.46
CA LEU A 75 1.94 -5.82 3.54
C LEU A 75 2.22 -7.13 4.30
N PRO A 76 1.76 -8.28 3.79
CA PRO A 76 1.99 -9.56 4.44
C PRO A 76 3.48 -9.86 4.63
N GLY A 77 3.81 -10.39 5.81
CA GLY A 77 5.17 -10.77 6.17
C GLY A 77 5.63 -12.06 5.48
N PRO A 78 6.94 -12.37 5.49
CA PRO A 78 7.47 -13.63 4.94
C PRO A 78 6.75 -14.86 5.54
N GLY A 79 6.20 -15.71 4.66
CA GLY A 79 5.45 -16.90 5.05
C GLY A 79 3.93 -16.69 5.21
N GLU A 80 3.45 -15.45 5.12
CA GLU A 80 2.02 -15.14 5.14
C GLU A 80 1.39 -15.23 3.74
N PRO A 81 0.10 -15.56 3.63
CA PRO A 81 -0.59 -15.59 2.35
C PRO A 81 -0.55 -14.24 1.63
N GLY A 82 0.10 -14.18 0.47
CA GLY A 82 0.24 -12.96 -0.32
C GLY A 82 1.57 -12.22 -0.13
N ALA A 83 2.51 -12.74 0.67
CA ALA A 83 3.83 -12.15 0.89
C ALA A 83 4.61 -11.89 -0.41
N ASP A 84 4.40 -12.72 -1.44
CA ASP A 84 5.06 -12.59 -2.75
C ASP A 84 4.71 -11.28 -3.49
N ILE A 85 3.74 -10.50 -3.01
CA ILE A 85 3.42 -9.17 -3.54
C ILE A 85 4.64 -8.22 -3.50
N GLU A 86 5.59 -8.46 -2.59
CA GLU A 86 6.87 -7.75 -2.51
C GLU A 86 7.68 -7.81 -3.82
N THR A 87 7.51 -8.88 -4.60
CA THR A 87 8.19 -9.08 -5.89
C THR A 87 7.63 -8.17 -7.00
N SER A 88 6.40 -7.69 -6.82
CA SER A 88 5.73 -6.74 -7.71
C SER A 88 6.00 -5.28 -7.33
N LEU A 89 6.60 -5.01 -6.17
CA LEU A 89 6.84 -3.64 -5.72
C LEU A 89 7.88 -2.92 -6.62
N PRO A 90 7.59 -1.67 -7.02
CA PRO A 90 8.58 -0.78 -7.61
C PRO A 90 9.74 -0.45 -6.64
N PRO A 91 10.86 0.09 -7.15
CA PRO A 91 12.10 0.20 -6.39
C PRO A 91 12.04 1.01 -5.10
N LYS A 92 11.39 2.19 -5.05
CA LYS A 92 11.35 2.97 -3.79
C LYS A 92 10.49 2.27 -2.75
N LEU A 93 9.32 1.77 -3.13
CA LEU A 93 8.44 1.04 -2.22
C LEU A 93 9.09 -0.26 -1.69
N ARG A 94 9.82 -0.98 -2.55
CA ARG A 94 10.62 -2.14 -2.11
C ARG A 94 11.69 -1.74 -1.11
N GLY A 95 12.42 -0.65 -1.38
CA GLY A 95 13.41 -0.12 -0.45
C GLY A 95 12.81 0.25 0.91
N GLU A 96 11.60 0.81 0.93
CA GLU A 96 10.89 1.10 2.18
C GLU A 96 10.49 -0.16 2.94
N LEU A 97 9.98 -1.18 2.23
CA LEU A 97 9.64 -2.47 2.84
C LEU A 97 10.86 -3.13 3.49
N GLU A 98 12.01 -3.08 2.81
CA GLU A 98 13.28 -3.58 3.35
C GLU A 98 13.71 -2.82 4.60
N ARG A 99 13.56 -1.48 4.63
CA ARG A 99 13.82 -0.66 5.83
C ARG A 99 12.95 -1.06 7.01
N HIS A 100 11.64 -1.20 6.80
CA HIS A 100 10.69 -1.62 7.83
C HIS A 100 11.02 -3.02 8.39
N ARG A 101 11.30 -3.98 7.51
CA ARG A 101 11.62 -5.35 7.91
C ARG A 101 12.96 -5.45 8.63
N HIS A 102 13.93 -4.62 8.26
CA HIS A 102 15.21 -4.54 8.96
C HIS A 102 15.02 -3.99 10.38
N TRP A 103 14.14 -3.00 10.56
CA TRP A 103 13.79 -2.45 11.86
C TRP A 103 13.02 -3.45 12.73
N SER A 104 12.11 -4.23 12.14
CA SER A 104 11.28 -5.21 12.85
C SER A 104 12.00 -6.53 13.19
N ALA A 105 13.27 -6.71 12.81
CA ALA A 105 14.08 -7.85 13.22
C ALA A 105 14.42 -7.78 14.73
N PRO A 106 14.46 -8.92 15.46
CA PRO A 106 14.73 -8.93 16.89
C PRO A 106 16.16 -8.42 17.15
N GLY A 107 16.27 -7.14 17.53
CA GLY A 107 17.55 -6.49 17.82
C GLY A 107 17.54 -4.95 17.76
N ALA A 108 16.56 -4.31 17.12
CA ALA A 108 16.45 -2.84 17.06
C ALA A 108 15.53 -2.31 18.18
N GLY A 109 16.01 -2.37 19.42
CA GLY A 109 15.29 -1.85 20.58
C GLY A 109 16.16 -1.96 21.83
N GLY A 110 17.19 -1.13 21.90
CA GLY A 110 18.02 -0.92 23.09
C GLY A 110 17.87 0.51 23.58
#